data_AF-A0A1I3H7Z7-F1
#
_entry.id   AF-A0A1I3H7Z7-F1
#
_cell.length_a   1.000
_cell.length_b   1.000
_cell.length_c   1.000
_cell.angle_alpha   90.00
_cell.angle_beta   90.00
_cell.angle_gamma   90.00
#
_symmetry.space_group_name_H-M   'P 1'
#
loop_
_entity.id
_entity.type
_entity.pdbx_description
1 polymer ?
#
loop_
_entity_poly.entity_id
_entity_poly.type
_entity_poly.pdbx_seq_one_letter_code
_entity_poly.pdbx_strand_id
1 'polypeptide(L)'
;MLTEYGRLIRESRLEIGETLMSMATHMKENLSYLSGIETGRIAADDLVITKTHKFFLLRGLNLDIDLMLRLAKKKNDTFKDSLLFKR
;
A
#
# COMPACT_ATOMS: atom_id res chain seq x y z
N MET A 1 10.14 -9.46 2.78
CA MET A 1 8.84 -9.69 3.43
C MET A 1 7.99 -8.44 3.24
N LEU A 2 6.67 -8.58 3.09
CA LEU A 2 5.74 -7.45 2.98
C LEU A 2 4.94 -7.30 4.27
N THR A 3 4.62 -6.06 4.63
CA THR A 3 3.67 -5.74 5.71
C THR A 3 2.24 -5.97 5.24
N GLU A 4 1.25 -5.97 6.15
CA GLU A 4 -0.17 -6.02 5.74
C GLU A 4 -0.53 -4.82 4.86
N TYR A 5 -0.06 -3.62 5.22
CA TYR A 5 -0.19 -2.42 4.39
C TYR A 5 0.48 -2.63 3.02
N GLY A 6 1.74 -3.06 3.00
CA GLY A 6 2.49 -3.26 1.76
C GLY A 6 1.93 -4.36 0.84
N ARG A 7 1.25 -5.35 1.42
CA ARG A 7 0.50 -6.35 0.67
C ARG A 7 -0.73 -5.73 0.04
N LEU A 8 -1.55 -5.01 0.82
CA LEU A 8 -2.73 -4.30 0.33
C LEU A 8 -2.37 -3.40 -0.86
N ILE A 9 -1.33 -2.57 -0.73
CA ILE A 9 -0.93 -1.66 -1.80
C ILE A 9 -0.48 -2.43 -3.05
N ARG A 10 0.26 -3.52 -2.89
CA ARG A 10 0.75 -4.31 -4.04
C ARG A 10 -0.36 -5.07 -4.75
N GLU A 11 -1.24 -5.72 -4.01
CA GLU A 11 -2.39 -6.42 -4.59
C GLU A 11 -3.30 -5.42 -5.32
N SER A 12 -3.58 -4.27 -4.70
CA SER A 12 -4.35 -3.18 -5.31
C SER A 12 -3.69 -2.63 -6.59
N ARG A 13 -2.36 -2.51 -6.63
CA ARG A 13 -1.63 -2.11 -7.84
C ARG A 13 -1.75 -3.15 -8.95
N LEU A 14 -1.63 -4.44 -8.62
CA LEU A 14 -1.78 -5.51 -9.60
C LEU A 14 -3.20 -5.57 -10.18
N GLU A 15 -4.21 -5.32 -9.35
CA GLU A 15 -5.62 -5.27 -9.75
C GLU A 15 -5.88 -4.20 -10.81
N ILE A 16 -5.29 -3.01 -10.66
CA ILE A 16 -5.46 -1.89 -11.60
C ILE A 16 -4.38 -1.83 -12.69
N GLY A 17 -3.51 -2.84 -12.78
CA GLY A 17 -2.46 -2.92 -13.80
C GLY A 17 -1.31 -1.91 -13.65
N GLU A 18 -1.09 -1.37 -12.45
CA GLU A 18 -0.05 -0.37 -12.19
C GLU A 18 1.21 -0.97 -11.57
N THR A 19 2.36 -0.39 -11.88
CA THR A 19 3.66 -0.78 -11.29
C THR A 19 4.02 0.11 -10.10
N LEU A 20 4.94 -0.35 -9.24
CA LEU A 20 5.44 0.53 -8.17
C LEU A 20 6.12 1.80 -8.75
N MET A 21 6.75 1.68 -9.92
CA MET A 21 7.36 2.82 -10.65
C MET A 21 6.33 3.84 -11.10
N SER A 22 5.23 3.39 -11.71
CA SER A 22 4.14 4.28 -12.15
C SER A 22 3.49 5.01 -10.96
N MET A 23 3.32 4.31 -9.83
CA MET A 23 2.81 4.88 -8.60
C MET A 23 3.75 5.95 -8.03
N ALA A 24 5.05 5.65 -7.95
CA ALA A 24 6.07 6.61 -7.53
C ALA A 24 6.04 7.88 -8.40
N THR A 25 5.98 7.70 -9.72
CA THR A 25 5.91 8.81 -10.70
C THR A 25 4.66 9.66 -10.49
N HIS A 26 3.49 9.05 -10.33
CA HIS A 26 2.23 9.77 -10.14
C HIS A 26 2.20 10.53 -8.81
N MET A 27 2.69 9.91 -7.73
CA MET A 27 2.72 10.52 -6.40
C MET A 27 3.87 11.53 -6.22
N LYS A 28 4.77 11.63 -7.20
CA LYS A 28 6.04 12.38 -7.12
C LYS A 28 6.87 11.94 -5.92
N GLU A 29 6.92 10.64 -5.70
CA GLU A 29 7.68 9.99 -4.61
C GLU A 29 8.83 9.15 -5.18
N ASN A 30 9.77 8.78 -4.31
CA ASN A 30 10.87 7.89 -4.71
C ASN A 30 10.42 6.42 -4.73
N LEU A 31 10.79 5.68 -5.77
CA LEU A 31 10.57 4.23 -5.87
C LEU A 31 11.12 3.46 -4.66
N SER A 32 12.33 3.79 -4.19
CA SER A 32 12.97 3.14 -3.05
C SER A 32 12.23 3.45 -1.74
N TYR A 33 11.66 4.66 -1.62
CA TYR A 33 10.84 5.07 -0.49
C TYR A 33 9.56 4.24 -0.42
N LEU A 34 8.81 4.14 -1.53
CA LEU A 34 7.60 3.32 -1.57
C LEU A 34 7.90 1.82 -1.35
N SER A 35 8.99 1.30 -1.92
CA SER A 35 9.44 -0.07 -1.67
C SER A 35 9.79 -0.31 -0.20
N GLY A 36 10.44 0.66 0.43
CA GLY A 36 10.73 0.66 1.87
C GLY A 36 9.45 0.60 2.71
N ILE A 37 8.41 1.33 2.34
CA ILE A 37 7.10 1.28 2.99
C ILE A 37 6.47 -0.11 2.85
N GLU A 38 6.45 -0.65 1.64
CA GLU A 38 5.78 -1.95 1.41
C GLU A 38 6.47 -3.11 2.11
N THR A 39 7.78 -3.00 2.30
CA THR A 39 8.60 -4.00 3.00
C THR A 39 8.73 -3.73 4.50
N GLY A 40 8.14 -2.63 5.00
CA GLY A 40 8.18 -2.27 6.41
C GLY A 40 9.54 -1.75 6.90
N ARG A 41 10.45 -1.41 5.98
CA ARG A 41 11.73 -0.74 6.28
C ARG A 41 11.54 0.74 6.61
N ILE A 42 10.47 1.33 6.08
CA ILE A 42 10.08 2.73 6.29
C ILE A 42 8.63 2.72 6.79
N ALA A 43 8.35 3.50 7.84
CA ALA A 43 6.98 3.67 8.31
C ALA A 43 6.22 4.57 7.33
N ALA A 44 4.96 4.22 7.02
CA ALA A 44 4.08 5.09 6.25
C ALA A 44 3.50 6.16 7.17
N ASP A 45 3.69 7.43 6.80
CA ASP A 45 3.02 8.56 7.44
C ASP A 45 1.63 8.83 6.84
N ASP A 46 0.85 9.66 7.51
CA ASP A 46 -0.51 9.97 7.07
C ASP A 46 -0.54 10.66 5.69
N LEU A 47 0.53 11.38 5.32
CA LEU A 47 0.65 12.05 4.02
C LEU A 47 0.78 11.03 2.88
N VAL A 48 1.69 10.07 2.99
CA VAL A 48 1.88 9.04 1.96
C VAL A 48 0.67 8.09 1.88
N ILE A 49 0.01 7.82 3.01
CA ILE A 49 -1.24 7.04 3.03
C ILE A 49 -2.34 7.77 2.28
N THR A 50 -2.51 9.07 2.51
CA THR A 50 -3.50 9.90 1.81
C THR A 50 -3.22 9.98 0.31
N LYS A 51 -1.94 10.17 -0.09
CA LYS A 51 -1.53 10.14 -1.50
C LYS A 51 -1.79 8.78 -2.15
N THR A 52 -1.52 7.70 -1.43
CA THR A 52 -1.75 6.33 -1.88
C THR A 52 -3.24 6.07 -2.09
N HIS A 53 -4.09 6.47 -1.13
CA HIS A 53 -5.54 6.36 -1.24
C HIS A 53 -6.06 7.11 -2.48
N LYS A 54 -5.61 8.37 -2.66
CA LYS A 54 -5.97 9.17 -3.84
C LYS A 54 -5.50 8.52 -5.15
N PHE A 55 -4.31 7.93 -5.17
CA PHE A 55 -3.77 7.24 -6.35
C PHE A 55 -4.70 6.10 -6.82
N PHE A 56 -5.24 5.31 -5.90
CA PHE A 56 -6.17 4.22 -6.18
C PHE A 56 -7.56 4.72 -6.54
N LEU A 57 -8.08 5.70 -5.80
CA LEU A 57 -9.39 6.29 -6.05
C LEU A 57 -9.50 6.85 -7.47
N LEU A 58 -8.45 7.55 -7.95
CA LEU A 58 -8.40 8.08 -9.32
C LEU A 58 -8.36 6.99 -10.41
N ARG A 59 -8.13 5.73 -10.03
CA ARG A 59 -8.09 4.55 -10.92
C ARG A 59 -9.31 3.65 -10.75
N GLY A 60 -10.33 4.12 -10.04
CA GLY A 60 -11.58 3.39 -9.85
C GLY A 60 -11.53 2.35 -8.72
N LEU A 61 -10.43 2.27 -7.96
CA LEU A 61 -10.32 1.37 -6.81
C LEU A 61 -10.49 2.16 -5.51
N ASN A 62 -11.66 2.02 -4.88
CA ASN A 62 -11.99 2.69 -3.63
C ASN A 62 -11.54 1.86 -2.42
N LEU A 63 -10.32 2.12 -1.95
CA LEU A 63 -9.79 1.48 -0.74
C LEU A 63 -10.31 2.19 0.52
N ASP A 64 -10.64 1.44 1.56
CA ASP A 64 -11.00 2.02 2.86
C ASP A 64 -9.79 2.70 3.51
N ILE A 65 -9.83 4.04 3.63
CA ILE A 65 -8.75 4.83 4.22
C ILE A 65 -8.51 4.52 5.70
N ASP A 66 -9.56 4.19 6.46
CA ASP A 66 -9.44 3.84 7.89
C ASP A 66 -8.79 2.46 8.05
N LEU A 67 -9.07 1.53 7.13
CA LEU A 67 -8.32 0.27 7.04
C LEU A 67 -6.85 0.53 6.70
N MET A 68 -6.56 1.36 5.70
CA MET A 68 -5.17 1.69 5.32
C MET A 68 -4.38 2.28 6.50
N LEU A 69 -4.95 3.23 7.23
CA LEU A 69 -4.35 3.83 8.43
C LEU A 69 -4.09 2.79 9.53
N ARG A 70 -5.05 1.89 9.78
CA ARG A 70 -4.89 0.81 10.77
C ARG A 70 -3.77 -0.14 10.38
N LEU A 71 -3.72 -0.58 9.12
CA LEU A 71 -2.69 -1.51 8.64
C LEU A 71 -1.29 -0.87 8.64
N ALA A 72 -1.19 0.42 8.32
CA ALA A 72 0.09 1.15 8.36
C ALA A 72 0.64 1.33 9.79
N LYS A 73 -0.24 1.44 10.79
CA LYS A 73 0.12 1.65 12.21
C LYS A 73 0.45 0.37 12.97
N LYS A 74 0.01 -0.80 12.49
CA LYS A 74 0.42 -2.08 13.08
C LYS A 74 1.93 -2.25 12.93
N LYS A 75 2.65 -2.35 14.06
CA LYS A 75 4.05 -2.80 14.06
C LYS A 75 4.09 -4.20 13.44
N ASN A 76 5.15 -4.48 12.68
CA ASN A 76 5.32 -5.68 11.87
C ASN A 76 5.22 -6.98 12.69
N ASP A 77 4.01 -7.43 12.98
CA ASP A 77 3.76 -8.82 13.30
C ASP A 77 3.80 -9.60 11.99
N THR A 78 4.92 -10.27 11.79
CA THR A 78 5.11 -11.36 10.82
C THR A 78 3.89 -12.29 10.86
N PHE A 79 3.14 -12.40 9.75
CA PHE A 79 2.01 -13.35 9.70
C PHE A 79 2.14 -14.37 8.56
N LYS A 80 1.97 -15.64 8.96
CA LYS A 80 1.63 -16.80 8.12
C LYS A 80 0.13 -16.76 7.82
N ASP A 81 -0.22 -17.02 6.57
CA ASP A 81 -1.55 -17.38 6.03
C ASP A 81 -2.67 -16.32 5.94
N SER A 82 -2.74 -15.71 4.74
CA SER A 82 -3.77 -15.96 3.71
C SER A 82 -5.18 -16.37 4.16
N LEU A 83 -6.03 -15.43 4.60
CA LEU A 83 -7.49 -15.68 4.71
C LEU A 83 -8.40 -14.45 4.50
N LEU A 84 -7.98 -13.37 3.82
CA LEU A 84 -8.85 -12.18 3.66
C LEU A 84 -9.49 -11.97 2.28
N PHE A 85 -9.17 -12.80 1.28
CA PHE A 85 -9.82 -12.69 -0.03
C PHE A 85 -10.18 -14.08 -0.57
N LYS A 86 -11.22 -14.70 -0.01
CA LYS A 86 -11.96 -15.74 -0.72
C LYS A 86 -13.15 -15.08 -1.40
N ARG A 87 -13.20 -15.29 -2.72
CA ARG A 87 -14.28 -14.92 -3.65
C ARG A 87 -15.62 -15.50 -3.22
#